data_AF-A0A847C6D0-F1
#
_entry.id   AF-A0A847C6D0-F1
#
_cell.length_a   1.000
_cell.length_b   1.000
_cell.length_c   1.000
_cell.angle_alpha   90.00
_cell.angle_beta   90.00
_cell.angle_gamma   90.00
#
_symmetry.space_group_name_H-M   'P 1'
#
loop_
_entity.id
_entity.type
_entity.pdbx_description
1 polymer ?
#
loop_
_entity_poly.entity_id
_entity_poly.type
_entity_poly.pdbx_seq_one_letter_code
_entity_poly.pdbx_strand_id
1 'polypeptide(L)'
;MTTPKKTLEFHESFRPCRDFIIVMIPLMIMAGYLYGARPLLIFLIAIVEAFVCDLLSCLLQGKRYDVTDISSYMFALILVLMLPASVNYGIVLIGVAFTVLVGKHAFGGYGRYPFHPAAFGFAFINVCFADAIYLYPRSFSAIGTSWNSGATLYAGITNSLKFGGVPSIDSVDLFLGNYPGPMGTTFCLIILACMVLFIVHKTISWQITLTFLATCAAFSAVFPRVQTGRLDSLVYEMLSGS
;
A
#
# COMPACT_ATOMS: atom_id res chain seq x y z
N MET A 1 22.20 -22.94 -40.96
CA MET A 1 22.60 -22.60 -39.57
C MET A 1 21.53 -21.64 -39.03
N THR A 2 20.43 -22.18 -38.51
CA THR A 2 19.35 -21.39 -37.92
C THR A 2 19.75 -21.06 -36.49
N THR A 3 20.03 -19.79 -36.20
CA THR A 3 20.18 -19.30 -34.84
C THR A 3 18.92 -19.67 -34.04
N PRO A 4 19.03 -20.37 -32.90
CA PRO A 4 17.85 -20.66 -32.10
C PRO A 4 17.21 -19.36 -31.65
N LYS A 5 15.91 -19.18 -31.92
CA LYS A 5 15.13 -18.07 -31.35
C LYS A 5 15.27 -18.17 -29.83
N LYS A 6 15.93 -17.20 -29.19
CA LYS A 6 15.87 -17.02 -27.74
C LYS A 6 14.41 -16.77 -27.38
N THR A 7 13.69 -17.80 -26.95
CA THR A 7 12.46 -17.64 -26.19
C THR A 7 12.84 -16.86 -24.94
N LEU A 8 12.28 -15.67 -24.76
CA LEU A 8 12.36 -14.93 -23.51
C LEU A 8 11.70 -15.78 -22.43
N GLU A 9 12.52 -16.45 -21.61
CA GLU A 9 12.03 -17.10 -20.41
C GLU A 9 11.73 -16.00 -19.39
N PHE A 10 10.43 -15.83 -19.09
CA PHE A 10 9.99 -14.87 -18.09
C PHE A 10 10.23 -15.46 -16.70
N HIS A 11 10.77 -14.63 -15.79
CA HIS A 11 10.89 -14.99 -14.39
C HIS A 11 9.53 -15.39 -13.79
N GLU A 12 9.53 -16.36 -12.87
CA GLU A 12 8.31 -16.94 -12.28
C GLU A 12 7.41 -15.88 -11.60
N SER A 13 8.03 -14.78 -11.12
CA SER A 13 7.33 -13.64 -10.52
C SER A 13 6.52 -12.82 -11.51
N PHE A 14 6.82 -12.88 -12.81
CA PHE A 14 6.33 -11.90 -13.79
C PHE A 14 4.82 -11.91 -13.93
N ARG A 15 4.20 -13.09 -14.10
CA ARG A 15 2.74 -13.19 -14.30
C ARG A 15 1.96 -12.72 -13.06
N PRO A 16 2.19 -13.27 -11.84
CA PRO A 16 1.49 -12.81 -10.66
C PRO A 16 1.71 -11.32 -10.38
N CYS A 17 2.96 -10.84 -10.38
CA CYS A 17 3.26 -9.44 -10.06
C CYS A 17 2.66 -8.46 -11.08
N ARG A 18 2.63 -8.82 -12.37
CA ARG A 18 1.97 -8.00 -13.40
C ARG A 18 0.49 -7.88 -13.14
N ASP A 19 -0.19 -8.99 -12.82
CA ASP A 19 -1.63 -8.98 -12.59
C ASP A 19 -1.95 -8.17 -11.32
N PHE A 20 -1.12 -8.25 -10.28
CA PHE A 20 -1.19 -7.36 -9.11
C PHE A 20 -1.07 -5.88 -9.48
N ILE A 21 -0.04 -5.51 -10.25
CA ILE A 21 0.16 -4.12 -10.66
C ILE A 21 -1.04 -3.61 -11.45
N ILE A 22 -1.58 -4.41 -12.38
CA ILE A 22 -2.77 -4.03 -13.18
C ILE A 22 -3.97 -3.74 -12.27
N VAL A 23 -4.20 -4.57 -11.26
CA VAL A 23 -5.32 -4.38 -10.32
C VAL A 23 -5.10 -3.16 -9.41
N MET A 24 -3.85 -2.74 -9.19
CA MET A 24 -3.54 -1.55 -8.39
C MET A 24 -3.67 -0.23 -9.17
N ILE A 25 -3.64 -0.25 -10.50
CA ILE A 25 -3.80 0.95 -11.34
C ILE A 25 -5.04 1.79 -10.97
N PRO A 26 -6.26 1.24 -10.81
CA PRO A 26 -7.42 2.06 -10.41
C PRO A 26 -7.24 2.73 -9.04
N LEU A 27 -6.56 2.10 -8.07
CA LEU A 27 -6.24 2.74 -6.80
C LEU A 27 -5.29 3.92 -6.99
N MET A 28 -4.26 3.76 -7.83
CA MET A 28 -3.30 4.81 -8.12
C MET A 28 -3.95 6.01 -8.82
N ILE A 29 -4.85 5.75 -9.78
CA ILE A 29 -5.62 6.79 -10.47
C ILE A 29 -6.48 7.55 -9.46
N MET A 30 -7.17 6.84 -8.56
CA MET A 30 -8.00 7.48 -7.55
C MET A 30 -7.17 8.34 -6.59
N ALA A 31 -6.02 7.85 -6.12
CA ALA A 31 -5.11 8.62 -5.29
C ALA A 31 -4.70 9.94 -5.99
N GLY A 32 -4.40 9.88 -7.29
CA GLY A 32 -4.11 11.06 -8.10
C GLY A 32 -5.31 12.01 -8.24
N TYR A 33 -6.53 11.48 -8.38
CA TYR A 33 -7.75 12.27 -8.47
C TYR A 33 -8.02 13.10 -7.20
N LEU A 34 -7.70 12.57 -6.01
CA LEU A 34 -8.01 13.22 -4.74
C LEU A 34 -6.97 14.22 -4.28
N TYR A 35 -5.70 13.86 -4.43
CA TYR A 35 -4.59 14.61 -3.87
C TYR A 35 -3.78 15.34 -4.95
N GLY A 36 -4.19 15.20 -6.23
CA GLY A 36 -3.56 15.83 -7.38
C GLY A 36 -2.33 15.09 -7.89
N ALA A 37 -1.34 15.82 -8.39
CA ALA A 37 -0.15 15.24 -9.03
C ALA A 37 0.84 14.58 -8.06
N ARG A 38 0.76 14.89 -6.75
CA ARG A 38 1.75 14.45 -5.76
C ARG A 38 1.83 12.92 -5.59
N PRO A 39 0.73 12.17 -5.38
CA PRO A 39 0.81 10.71 -5.29
C PRO A 39 1.42 10.04 -6.52
N LEU A 40 1.12 10.57 -7.72
CA LEU A 40 1.70 10.06 -8.98
C LEU A 40 3.22 10.23 -8.99
N LEU A 41 3.74 11.35 -8.47
CA LEU A 41 5.18 11.54 -8.28
C LEU A 41 5.75 10.57 -7.24
N ILE A 42 5.06 10.34 -6.13
CA ILE A 42 5.51 9.39 -5.10
C ILE A 42 5.60 7.97 -5.68
N PHE A 43 4.62 7.54 -6.47
CA PHE A 43 4.66 6.25 -7.16
C PHE A 43 5.85 6.16 -8.13
N LEU A 44 6.10 7.23 -8.91
CA LEU A 44 7.22 7.27 -9.84
C LEU A 44 8.56 7.19 -9.11
N ILE A 45 8.72 7.97 -8.03
CA ILE A 45 9.93 7.95 -7.19
C ILE A 45 10.14 6.55 -6.61
N ALA A 46 9.08 5.90 -6.12
CA ALA A 46 9.18 4.56 -5.56
C ALA A 46 9.55 3.49 -6.60
N ILE A 47 9.03 3.60 -7.84
CA ILE A 47 9.42 2.72 -8.94
C ILE A 47 10.90 2.90 -9.28
N VAL A 48 11.36 4.15 -9.41
CA VAL A 48 12.77 4.46 -9.71
C VAL A 48 13.67 3.96 -8.58
N GLU A 49 13.32 4.20 -7.33
CA GLU A 49 14.09 3.75 -6.18
C GLU A 49 14.14 2.22 -6.09
N ALA A 50 13.02 1.55 -6.35
CA ALA A 50 12.98 0.09 -6.40
C ALA A 50 13.91 -0.46 -7.48
N PHE A 51 13.95 0.16 -8.66
CA PHE A 51 14.87 -0.21 -9.74
C PHE A 51 16.34 -0.03 -9.33
N VAL A 52 16.68 1.13 -8.74
CA VAL A 52 18.04 1.42 -8.28
C VAL A 52 18.48 0.43 -7.21
N CYS A 53 17.61 0.13 -6.23
CA CYS A 53 17.89 -0.84 -5.17
C CYS A 53 18.06 -2.27 -5.70
N ASP A 54 17.25 -2.66 -6.69
CA ASP A 54 17.35 -3.98 -7.31
C ASP A 54 18.66 -4.11 -8.10
N LEU A 55 19.02 -3.08 -8.88
CA LEU A 55 20.29 -3.01 -9.61
C LEU A 55 21.50 -3.04 -8.65
N LEU A 56 21.46 -2.25 -7.58
CA LEU A 56 22.50 -2.23 -6.56
C LEU A 56 22.64 -3.61 -5.89
N SER A 57 21.53 -4.28 -5.59
CA SER A 57 21.53 -5.61 -5.00
C SER A 57 22.13 -6.67 -5.94
N CYS A 58 21.80 -6.61 -7.23
CA CYS A 58 22.41 -7.47 -8.24
C CYS A 58 23.91 -7.24 -8.35
N LEU A 59 24.35 -5.97 -8.33
CA LEU A 59 25.77 -5.60 -8.37
C LEU A 59 26.53 -6.14 -7.15
N LEU A 60 25.98 -5.96 -5.95
CA LEU A 60 26.57 -6.48 -4.70
C LEU A 60 26.63 -8.01 -4.65
N GLN A 61 25.65 -8.68 -5.25
CA GLN A 61 25.62 -10.15 -5.33
C GLN A 61 26.44 -10.71 -6.51
N GLY A 62 27.01 -9.87 -7.37
CA GLY A 62 27.72 -10.28 -8.59
C GLY A 62 26.80 -11.00 -9.60
N LYS A 63 25.49 -10.80 -9.52
CA LYS A 63 24.49 -11.42 -10.40
C LYS A 63 24.14 -10.50 -11.56
N ARG A 64 23.71 -11.09 -12.68
CA ARG A 64 23.14 -10.32 -13.79
C ARG A 64 21.76 -9.82 -13.39
N TYR A 65 21.46 -8.56 -13.73
CA TYR A 65 20.14 -7.98 -13.53
C TYR A 65 19.12 -8.67 -14.43
N ASP A 66 18.05 -9.19 -13.82
CA ASP A 66 16.93 -9.79 -14.54
C ASP A 66 15.81 -8.77 -14.72
N VAL A 67 15.63 -8.33 -15.97
CA VAL A 67 14.61 -7.33 -16.35
C VAL A 67 13.18 -7.86 -16.16
N THR A 68 13.00 -9.18 -16.04
CA THR A 68 11.69 -9.81 -15.91
C THR A 68 11.24 -9.96 -14.46
N ASP A 69 12.12 -9.73 -13.47
CA ASP A 69 11.73 -9.72 -12.07
C ASP A 69 11.15 -8.37 -11.65
N ILE A 70 9.85 -8.20 -11.91
CA ILE A 70 9.12 -6.97 -11.59
C ILE A 70 8.61 -6.92 -10.13
N SER A 71 9.00 -7.87 -9.28
CA SER A 71 8.50 -7.99 -7.91
C SER A 71 8.85 -6.77 -7.03
N SER A 72 10.04 -6.18 -7.23
CA SER A 72 10.48 -5.01 -6.46
C SER A 72 9.57 -3.80 -6.68
N TYR A 73 9.10 -3.58 -7.91
CA TYR A 73 8.15 -2.52 -8.23
C TYR A 73 6.81 -2.73 -7.54
N MET A 74 6.30 -3.96 -7.58
CA MET A 74 5.04 -4.31 -6.92
C MET A 74 5.12 -4.04 -5.41
N PHE A 75 6.20 -4.47 -4.74
CA PHE A 75 6.37 -4.22 -3.30
C PHE A 75 6.46 -2.73 -2.97
N ALA A 76 7.17 -1.95 -3.78
CA ALA A 76 7.27 -0.50 -3.60
C ALA A 76 5.92 0.21 -3.79
N LEU A 77 5.14 -0.19 -4.80
CA LEU A 77 3.79 0.36 -5.02
C LEU A 77 2.83 0.01 -3.89
N ILE A 78 2.85 -1.23 -3.40
CA ILE A 78 2.05 -1.66 -2.23
C ILE A 78 2.42 -0.81 -1.01
N LEU A 79 3.72 -0.66 -0.72
CA LEU A 79 4.20 0.14 0.40
C LEU A 79 3.68 1.58 0.32
N VAL A 80 3.85 2.22 -0.85
CA VAL A 80 3.42 3.61 -1.05
C VAL A 80 1.92 3.77 -0.88
N LEU A 81 1.10 2.85 -1.37
CA LEU A 81 -0.36 2.88 -1.18
C LEU A 81 -0.76 2.87 0.31
N MET A 82 0.07 2.32 1.20
CA MET A 82 -0.17 2.33 2.65
C MET A 82 0.29 3.63 3.34
N LEU A 83 0.98 4.53 2.64
CA LEU A 83 1.48 5.79 3.19
C LEU A 83 0.51 6.96 2.94
N PRO A 84 0.60 8.04 3.73
CA PRO A 84 -0.15 9.27 3.46
C PRO A 84 0.33 9.94 2.17
N ALA A 85 -0.59 10.56 1.42
CA ALA A 85 -0.24 11.33 0.20
C ALA A 85 0.64 12.57 0.48
N SER A 86 0.64 13.06 1.72
CA SER A 86 1.44 14.20 2.18
C SER A 86 2.86 13.83 2.62
N VAL A 87 3.22 12.54 2.61
CA VAL A 87 4.52 12.04 3.10
C VAL A 87 5.69 12.74 2.40
N ASN A 88 6.78 12.94 3.13
CA ASN A 88 8.02 13.44 2.55
C ASN A 88 8.65 12.38 1.65
N TYR A 89 9.14 12.78 0.47
CA TYR A 89 9.80 11.88 -0.47
C TYR A 89 10.98 11.12 0.16
N GLY A 90 11.72 11.73 1.10
CA GLY A 90 12.82 11.08 1.81
C GLY A 90 12.39 9.84 2.62
N ILE A 91 11.22 9.90 3.27
CA ILE A 91 10.68 8.75 4.03
C ILE A 91 10.33 7.61 3.06
N VAL A 92 9.79 7.94 1.90
CA VAL A 92 9.46 6.96 0.85
C VAL A 92 10.72 6.29 0.32
N LEU A 93 11.77 7.07 0.04
CA LEU A 93 13.06 6.52 -0.44
C LEU A 93 13.65 5.54 0.57
N ILE A 94 13.76 5.94 1.85
CA ILE A 94 14.28 5.07 2.91
C ILE A 94 13.40 3.82 3.07
N GLY A 95 12.08 3.98 3.04
CA GLY A 95 11.14 2.88 3.15
C GLY A 95 11.23 1.86 2.03
N VAL A 96 11.29 2.32 0.78
CA VAL A 96 11.44 1.47 -0.41
C VAL A 96 12.80 0.78 -0.41
N ALA A 97 13.87 1.51 -0.07
CA ALA A 97 15.21 0.94 0.05
C ALA A 97 15.25 -0.20 1.09
N PHE A 98 14.68 0.02 2.27
CA PHE A 98 14.60 -1.03 3.31
C PHE A 98 13.76 -2.24 2.84
N THR A 99 12.62 -1.98 2.19
CA THR A 99 11.74 -3.02 1.63
C THR A 99 12.45 -3.91 0.62
N VAL A 100 13.20 -3.33 -0.31
CA VAL A 100 13.85 -4.06 -1.41
C VAL A 100 15.17 -4.67 -0.95
N LEU A 101 16.06 -3.89 -0.32
CA LEU A 101 17.38 -4.36 0.09
C LEU A 101 17.29 -5.38 1.22
N VAL A 102 16.53 -5.06 2.28
CA VAL A 102 16.43 -5.91 3.47
C VAL A 102 15.26 -6.88 3.35
N GLY A 103 14.08 -6.41 2.94
CA GLY A 103 12.89 -7.25 2.87
C GLY A 103 12.94 -8.34 1.79
N LYS A 104 13.54 -8.06 0.62
CA LYS A 104 13.66 -9.01 -0.50
C LYS A 104 15.06 -9.60 -0.64
N HIS A 105 16.08 -8.76 -0.78
CA HIS A 105 17.41 -9.23 -1.18
C HIS A 105 18.24 -9.84 -0.06
N ALA A 106 18.10 -9.39 1.19
CA ALA A 106 18.82 -9.99 2.32
C ALA A 106 18.46 -11.47 2.55
N PHE A 107 17.25 -11.89 2.16
CA PHE A 107 16.80 -13.28 2.24
C PHE A 107 17.07 -14.09 0.96
N GLY A 108 17.81 -13.51 0.00
CA GLY A 108 18.25 -14.21 -1.20
C GLY A 108 17.33 -14.06 -2.43
N GLY A 109 16.41 -13.09 -2.42
CA GLY A 109 15.62 -12.69 -3.59
C GLY A 109 14.16 -13.12 -3.56
N TYR A 110 13.53 -13.15 -4.74
CA TYR A 110 12.11 -13.47 -4.89
C TYR A 110 11.77 -14.88 -4.35
N GLY A 111 10.66 -15.00 -3.62
CA GLY A 111 10.13 -16.26 -3.10
C GLY A 111 10.84 -16.81 -1.86
N ARG A 112 11.89 -16.16 -1.36
CA ARG A 112 12.68 -16.62 -0.19
C ARG A 112 12.47 -15.79 1.08
N TYR A 113 11.58 -14.80 1.02
CA TYR A 113 11.28 -13.93 2.15
C TYR A 113 10.35 -14.64 3.17
N PRO A 114 10.64 -14.56 4.48
CA PRO A 114 9.80 -15.18 5.52
C PRO A 114 8.44 -14.45 5.70
N PHE A 115 8.39 -13.17 5.35
CA PHE A 115 7.20 -12.31 5.44
C PHE A 115 7.09 -11.45 4.17
N HIS A 116 5.91 -10.88 3.92
CA HIS A 116 5.70 -10.02 2.76
C HIS A 116 6.60 -8.76 2.83
N PRO A 117 7.51 -8.53 1.86
CA PRO A 117 8.50 -7.45 1.96
C PRO A 117 7.88 -6.06 2.15
N ALA A 118 6.79 -5.76 1.45
CA ALA A 118 6.12 -4.46 1.58
C ALA A 118 5.55 -4.22 3.00
N ALA A 119 5.04 -5.27 3.66
CA ALA A 119 4.51 -5.15 5.02
C ALA A 119 5.66 -4.96 6.03
N PHE A 120 6.80 -5.62 5.80
CA PHE A 120 8.00 -5.42 6.59
C PHE A 120 8.57 -4.00 6.47
N GLY A 121 8.60 -3.47 5.24
CA GLY A 121 8.90 -2.08 4.97
C GLY A 121 7.98 -1.12 5.71
N PHE A 122 6.67 -1.35 5.62
CA PHE A 122 5.68 -0.54 6.31
C PHE A 122 5.89 -0.56 7.83
N ALA A 123 6.15 -1.73 8.42
CA ALA A 123 6.44 -1.86 9.85
C ALA A 123 7.69 -1.05 10.25
N PHE A 124 8.76 -1.12 9.44
CA PHE A 124 9.98 -0.34 9.68
C PHE A 124 9.71 1.18 9.68
N ILE A 125 8.99 1.69 8.67
CA ILE A 125 8.66 3.12 8.61
C ILE A 125 7.80 3.50 9.81
N ASN A 126 6.83 2.68 10.23
CA ASN A 126 6.01 2.92 11.41
C ASN A 126 6.82 3.03 12.71
N VAL A 127 7.89 2.24 12.85
CA VAL A 127 8.76 2.31 14.03
C VAL A 127 9.67 3.55 13.97
N CYS A 128 10.21 3.89 12.81
CA CYS A 128 11.18 4.98 12.68
C CYS A 128 10.53 6.37 12.54
N PHE A 129 9.34 6.45 11.97
CA PHE A 129 8.67 7.69 11.55
C PHE A 129 7.18 7.70 11.89
N ALA A 130 6.81 7.19 13.08
CA ALA A 130 5.41 7.11 13.52
C ALA A 130 4.64 8.43 13.37
N ASP A 131 5.24 9.55 13.77
CA ASP A 131 4.60 10.86 13.76
C ASP A 131 4.22 11.34 12.36
N ALA A 132 4.94 10.92 11.33
CA ALA A 132 4.72 11.36 9.95
C ALA A 132 3.68 10.52 9.18
N ILE A 133 3.42 9.28 9.62
CA ILE A 133 2.58 8.33 8.87
C ILE A 133 1.11 8.44 9.25
N TYR A 134 0.82 8.75 10.51
CA TYR A 134 -0.56 8.84 11.02
C TYR A 134 -1.22 10.21 10.82
N LEU A 135 -0.58 11.10 10.07
CA LEU A 135 -1.05 12.44 9.74
C LEU A 135 -1.40 12.51 8.25
N TYR A 136 -2.67 12.74 7.95
CA TYR A 136 -3.20 12.67 6.60
C TYR A 136 -3.72 14.03 6.13
N PRO A 137 -3.55 14.36 4.83
CA PRO A 137 -4.17 15.53 4.24
C PRO A 137 -5.68 15.32 4.12
N ARG A 138 -6.44 16.41 4.01
CA ARG A 138 -7.87 16.33 3.73
C ARG A 138 -8.10 15.71 2.34
N SER A 139 -9.13 14.88 2.20
CA SER A 139 -9.64 14.41 0.90
C SER A 139 -9.94 15.61 -0.02
N PHE A 140 -9.70 15.43 -1.32
CA PHE A 140 -9.91 16.47 -2.36
C PHE A 140 -9.05 17.74 -2.20
N SER A 141 -7.98 17.70 -1.41
CA SER A 141 -7.02 18.79 -1.35
C SER A 141 -5.87 18.55 -2.34
N ALA A 142 -5.73 19.43 -3.34
CA ALA A 142 -4.61 19.38 -4.27
C ALA A 142 -3.31 19.75 -3.53
N ILE A 143 -2.43 18.77 -3.33
CA ILE A 143 -1.18 18.96 -2.59
C ILE A 143 -0.10 19.43 -3.56
N GLY A 144 0.69 20.43 -3.14
CA GLY A 144 1.86 20.88 -3.89
C GLY A 144 2.87 19.75 -4.11
N THR A 145 3.57 19.79 -5.23
CA THR A 145 4.63 18.82 -5.59
C THR A 145 5.97 19.14 -4.93
N SER A 146 6.06 20.20 -4.13
CA SER A 146 7.25 20.60 -3.38
C SER A 146 7.70 19.54 -2.37
N TRP A 147 8.97 19.59 -1.97
CA TRP A 147 9.56 18.67 -1.00
C TRP A 147 8.73 18.57 0.29
N ASN A 148 8.33 19.73 0.80
CA ASN A 148 7.34 19.84 1.87
C ASN A 148 5.96 20.00 1.24
N SER A 149 5.00 19.20 1.67
CA SER A 149 3.62 19.25 1.17
C SER A 149 2.92 20.56 1.50
N GLY A 150 3.29 21.21 2.62
CA GLY A 150 2.65 22.45 3.09
C GLY A 150 1.15 22.29 3.41
N ALA A 151 0.64 21.06 3.34
CA ALA A 151 -0.76 20.75 3.56
C ALA A 151 -1.07 20.75 5.05
N THR A 152 -2.27 21.19 5.39
CA THR A 152 -2.82 21.00 6.74
C THR A 152 -3.10 19.51 6.93
N LEU A 153 -2.53 18.95 7.99
CA LEU A 153 -2.62 17.53 8.31
C LEU A 153 -3.59 17.31 9.45
N TYR A 154 -4.35 16.22 9.35
CA TYR A 154 -5.33 15.78 10.32
C TYR A 154 -4.96 14.39 10.81
N ALA A 155 -5.21 14.13 12.10
CA ALA A 155 -5.08 12.78 12.60
C ALA A 155 -6.15 11.88 11.96
N GLY A 156 -5.75 10.67 11.57
CA GLY A 156 -6.70 9.69 11.02
C GLY A 156 -7.77 9.27 12.02
N ILE A 157 -8.83 8.64 11.51
CA ILE A 157 -9.98 8.14 12.31
C ILE A 157 -9.51 7.20 13.44
N THR A 158 -8.44 6.45 13.19
CA THR A 158 -7.77 5.58 14.16
C THR A 158 -7.35 6.27 15.44
N ASN A 159 -6.91 7.54 15.35
CA ASN A 159 -6.45 8.27 16.51
C ASN A 159 -7.63 8.57 17.45
N SER A 160 -8.77 9.00 16.87
CA SER A 160 -10.00 9.23 17.62
C SER A 160 -10.53 7.93 18.25
N LEU A 161 -10.54 6.83 17.49
CA LEU A 161 -10.93 5.50 17.97
C LEU A 161 -10.02 4.98 19.09
N LYS A 162 -8.71 5.26 19.02
CA LYS A 162 -7.74 4.86 20.05
C LYS A 162 -8.03 5.50 21.40
N PHE A 163 -8.55 6.73 21.41
CA PHE A 163 -8.93 7.45 22.62
C PHE A 163 -10.42 7.27 23.00
N GLY A 164 -11.14 6.35 22.34
CA GLY A 164 -12.57 6.10 22.60
C GLY A 164 -13.50 7.22 22.14
N GLY A 165 -13.01 8.12 21.27
CA GLY A 165 -13.82 9.17 20.67
C GLY A 165 -14.73 8.64 19.55
N VAL A 166 -15.88 9.27 19.38
CA VAL A 166 -16.79 8.99 18.26
C VAL A 166 -16.36 9.85 17.06
N PRO A 167 -15.98 9.26 15.91
CA PRO A 167 -15.68 10.03 14.71
C PRO A 167 -16.93 10.79 14.23
N SER A 168 -16.82 12.09 13.99
CA SER A 168 -17.93 12.93 13.47
C SER A 168 -18.05 12.86 11.95
N ILE A 169 -17.92 11.67 11.37
CA ILE A 169 -17.95 11.43 9.92
C ILE A 169 -19.13 10.51 9.62
N ASP A 170 -19.94 10.88 8.64
CA ASP A 170 -21.07 10.08 8.21
C ASP A 170 -20.59 8.76 7.59
N SER A 171 -21.34 7.68 7.84
CA SER A 171 -21.01 6.34 7.31
C SER A 171 -20.93 6.31 5.78
N VAL A 172 -21.65 7.22 5.12
CA VAL A 172 -21.62 7.39 3.65
C VAL A 172 -20.28 8.00 3.22
N ASP A 173 -19.79 9.04 3.90
CA ASP A 173 -18.47 9.62 3.62
C ASP A 173 -17.35 8.62 3.91
N LEU A 174 -17.51 7.79 4.93
CA LEU A 174 -16.57 6.72 5.24
C LEU A 174 -16.51 5.67 4.13
N PHE A 175 -17.68 5.27 3.60
CA PHE A 175 -17.78 4.30 2.51
C PHE A 175 -17.28 4.87 1.17
N LEU A 176 -17.54 6.16 0.92
CA LEU A 176 -17.02 6.88 -0.25
C LEU A 176 -15.53 7.23 -0.13
N GLY A 177 -14.92 7.07 1.05
CA GLY A 177 -13.50 7.38 1.27
C GLY A 177 -13.19 8.87 1.42
N ASN A 178 -14.20 9.69 1.74
CA ASN A 178 -14.08 11.12 1.94
C ASN A 178 -13.61 11.46 3.37
N TYR A 179 -12.44 10.94 3.75
CA TYR A 179 -11.87 11.15 5.08
C TYR A 179 -10.33 11.15 5.04
N PRO A 180 -9.65 11.75 6.05
CA PRO A 180 -8.19 11.74 6.12
C PRO A 180 -7.67 10.34 6.48
N GLY A 181 -7.06 9.66 5.51
CA GLY A 181 -6.50 8.31 5.68
C GLY A 181 -5.44 7.96 4.62
N PRO A 182 -4.85 6.74 4.69
CA PRO A 182 -3.86 6.29 3.73
C PRO A 182 -4.43 6.29 2.30
N MET A 183 -3.64 6.74 1.33
CA MET A 183 -4.16 7.03 -0.01
C MET A 183 -4.64 5.79 -0.77
N GLY A 184 -4.22 4.60 -0.37
CA GLY A 184 -4.66 3.33 -0.94
C GLY A 184 -5.74 2.58 -0.15
N THR A 185 -6.11 3.00 1.06
CA THR A 185 -7.08 2.28 1.91
C THR A 185 -8.41 3.00 2.09
N THR A 186 -8.48 4.29 1.75
CA THR A 186 -9.67 5.11 2.02
C THR A 186 -10.90 4.73 1.17
N PHE A 187 -10.72 4.30 -0.08
CA PHE A 187 -11.82 4.04 -1.01
C PHE A 187 -12.30 2.60 -0.95
N CYS A 188 -13.24 2.31 -0.05
CA CYS A 188 -13.80 0.97 0.12
C CYS A 188 -14.37 0.40 -1.19
N LEU A 189 -15.12 1.20 -1.96
CA LEU A 189 -15.70 0.77 -3.24
C LEU A 189 -14.65 0.30 -4.26
N ILE A 190 -13.54 1.02 -4.37
CA ILE A 190 -12.47 0.70 -5.32
C ILE A 190 -11.70 -0.53 -4.85
N ILE A 191 -11.45 -0.64 -3.54
CA ILE A 191 -10.80 -1.81 -2.96
C ILE A 191 -11.66 -3.06 -3.15
N LEU A 192 -12.98 -2.96 -2.98
CA LEU A 192 -13.91 -4.05 -3.27
C LEU A 192 -13.92 -4.41 -4.76
N ALA A 193 -13.89 -3.43 -5.66
CA ALA A 193 -13.76 -3.69 -7.09
C ALA A 193 -12.45 -4.43 -7.41
N CYS A 194 -11.33 -4.02 -6.80
CA CYS A 194 -10.04 -4.70 -6.93
C CYS A 194 -10.06 -6.11 -6.34
N MET A 195 -10.76 -6.32 -5.23
CA MET A 195 -10.98 -7.66 -4.66
C MET A 195 -11.71 -8.56 -5.66
N VAL A 196 -12.77 -8.06 -6.31
CA VAL A 196 -13.50 -8.81 -7.36
C VAL A 196 -12.57 -9.12 -8.53
N LEU A 197 -11.76 -8.16 -8.99
CA LEU A 197 -10.79 -8.38 -10.07
C LEU A 197 -9.74 -9.45 -9.72
N PHE A 198 -9.24 -9.46 -8.48
CA PHE A 198 -8.31 -10.50 -8.00
C PHE A 198 -8.93 -11.89 -7.99
N ILE A 199 -10.22 -11.99 -7.63
CA ILE A 199 -10.97 -13.27 -7.65
C ILE A 199 -11.14 -13.75 -9.10
N VAL A 200 -11.47 -12.85 -10.03
CA VAL A 200 -11.62 -13.18 -11.46
C VAL A 200 -10.29 -13.64 -12.06
N HIS A 201 -9.18 -12.99 -11.72
CA HIS A 201 -7.85 -13.38 -12.19
C HIS A 201 -7.29 -14.64 -11.50
N LYS A 202 -8.00 -15.18 -10.48
CA LYS A 202 -7.58 -16.35 -9.69
C LYS A 202 -6.17 -16.23 -9.08
N THR A 203 -5.70 -15.00 -8.88
CA THR A 203 -4.39 -14.73 -8.29
C THR A 203 -4.41 -14.92 -6.77
N ILE A 204 -5.57 -14.70 -6.14
CA ILE A 204 -5.78 -14.76 -4.68
C ILE A 204 -6.91 -15.75 -4.37
N SER A 205 -6.73 -16.55 -3.33
CA SER A 205 -7.78 -17.40 -2.77
C SER A 205 -8.76 -16.56 -1.93
N TRP A 206 -10.01 -16.51 -2.36
CA TRP A 206 -11.08 -15.76 -1.68
C TRP A 206 -11.28 -16.21 -0.23
N GLN A 207 -10.93 -17.46 0.09
CA GLN A 207 -11.01 -18.02 1.45
C GLN A 207 -10.10 -17.29 2.44
N ILE A 208 -8.88 -16.90 2.04
CA ILE A 208 -7.94 -16.21 2.93
C ILE A 208 -8.47 -14.83 3.28
N THR A 209 -8.92 -14.07 2.27
CA THR A 209 -9.42 -12.71 2.48
C THR A 209 -10.70 -12.70 3.33
N LEU A 210 -11.65 -13.61 3.08
CA LEU A 210 -12.89 -13.64 3.84
C LEU A 210 -12.70 -14.12 5.29
N THR A 211 -11.85 -15.12 5.53
CA THR A 211 -11.59 -15.59 6.90
C THR A 211 -10.90 -14.52 7.73
N PHE A 212 -9.96 -13.78 7.14
CA PHE A 212 -9.34 -12.61 7.77
C PHE A 212 -10.39 -11.54 8.12
N LEU A 213 -11.20 -11.12 7.15
CA LEU A 213 -12.20 -10.07 7.35
C LEU A 213 -13.28 -10.48 8.37
N ALA A 214 -13.72 -11.74 8.34
CA ALA A 214 -14.67 -12.29 9.29
C ALA A 214 -14.09 -12.33 10.72
N THR A 215 -12.81 -12.66 10.86
CA THR A 215 -12.13 -12.64 12.16
C THR A 215 -12.02 -11.22 12.70
N CYS A 216 -11.61 -10.26 11.88
CA CYS A 216 -11.56 -8.84 12.27
C CYS A 216 -12.95 -8.31 12.70
N ALA A 217 -14.00 -8.62 11.92
CA ALA A 217 -15.37 -8.24 12.23
C ALA A 217 -15.85 -8.87 13.55
N ALA A 218 -15.52 -10.14 13.80
CA ALA A 218 -15.87 -10.82 15.04
C ALA A 218 -15.19 -10.18 16.26
N PHE A 219 -13.89 -9.88 16.18
CA PHE A 219 -13.17 -9.20 17.26
C PHE A 219 -13.72 -7.80 17.52
N SER A 220 -14.01 -7.05 16.46
CA SER A 220 -14.61 -5.72 16.55
C SER A 220 -15.98 -5.74 17.25
N ALA A 221 -16.83 -6.73 16.92
CA ALA A 221 -18.15 -6.88 17.54
C ALA A 221 -18.09 -7.27 19.02
N VAL A 222 -17.08 -8.06 19.43
CA VAL A 222 -16.91 -8.50 20.81
C VAL A 222 -16.32 -7.39 21.68
N PHE A 223 -15.41 -6.58 21.14
CA PHE A 223 -14.71 -5.50 21.85
C PHE A 223 -14.96 -4.12 21.22
N PRO A 224 -16.19 -3.57 21.32
CA PRO A 224 -16.49 -2.26 20.73
C PRO A 224 -15.71 -1.15 21.45
N ARG A 225 -14.99 -0.32 20.68
CA ARG A 225 -14.26 0.85 21.19
C ARG A 225 -15.14 2.08 21.36
N VAL A 226 -16.28 2.11 20.66
CA VAL A 226 -17.19 3.27 20.59
C VAL A 226 -18.45 3.01 21.43
N GLN A 227 -18.89 4.02 22.19
CA GLN A 227 -20.01 3.90 23.14
C GLN A 227 -21.40 4.02 22.50
N THR A 228 -21.52 4.44 21.23
CA THR A 228 -22.81 4.69 20.55
C THR A 228 -23.54 3.42 20.10
N GLY A 229 -22.84 2.30 19.88
CA GLY A 229 -23.44 1.02 19.48
C GLY A 229 -22.44 0.03 18.88
N ARG A 230 -22.70 -1.28 19.03
CA ARG A 230 -21.81 -2.36 18.52
C ARG A 230 -21.70 -2.38 16.99
N LEU A 231 -22.80 -2.10 16.29
CA LEU A 231 -22.84 -2.10 14.83
C LEU A 231 -22.10 -0.89 14.24
N ASP A 232 -22.27 0.28 14.85
CA ASP A 232 -21.57 1.49 14.40
C ASP A 232 -20.07 1.36 14.64
N SER A 233 -19.65 0.83 15.81
CA SER A 233 -18.24 0.54 16.09
C SER A 233 -17.61 -0.39 15.05
N LEU A 234 -18.34 -1.41 14.61
CA LEU A 234 -17.88 -2.35 13.58
C LEU A 234 -17.72 -1.68 12.22
N VAL A 235 -18.69 -0.85 11.83
CA VAL A 235 -18.63 -0.08 10.57
C VAL A 235 -17.44 0.86 10.58
N TYR A 236 -17.21 1.59 11.67
CA TYR A 236 -16.06 2.49 11.80
C TYR A 236 -14.74 1.74 11.76
N GLU A 237 -14.60 0.64 12.49
CA GLU A 237 -13.33 -0.11 12.52
C GLU A 237 -13.02 -0.75 11.17
N MET A 238 -14.00 -1.36 10.50
CA MET A 238 -13.77 -2.02 9.21
C MET A 238 -13.52 -1.05 8.04
N LEU A 239 -14.10 0.15 8.07
CA LEU A 239 -14.02 1.11 6.98
C LEU A 239 -13.01 2.24 7.20
N SER A 240 -12.46 2.40 8.42
CA SER A 240 -11.47 3.44 8.74
C SER A 240 -10.11 3.26 8.05
N GLY A 241 -9.87 2.11 7.40
CA GLY A 241 -8.70 1.89 6.56
C GLY A 241 -7.40 1.70 7.32
N SER A 242 -7.47 1.13 8.54
CA SER A 242 -6.35 0.94 9.47
C SER A 242 -6.10 -0.48 9.92
#